data_AF-A0A3A9EEU9-F1
#
_entry.id   AF-A0A3A9EEU9-F1
#
_cell.length_a   1.000
_cell.length_b   1.000
_cell.length_c   1.000
_cell.angle_alpha   90.00
_cell.angle_beta   90.00
_cell.angle_gamma   90.00
#
_symmetry.space_group_name_H-M   'P 1'
#
loop_
_entity.id
_entity.type
_entity.pdbx_description
1 polymer ?
#
loop_
_entity_poly.entity_id
_entity_poly.type
_entity_poly.pdbx_seq_one_letter_code
_entity_poly.pdbx_strand_id
1 'polypeptide(L)'
;MKLIKVKHTNGSAWSVALEETQTLCEVRSQLIQEKYMSDIDYFIFGETRVSIASESRLKLSDLIENTNAIFIGTSSIIGENIKFSDFIKLTNNEKISYFNQSQLTRGITFTKDGVRRSFHELFSLNAQPLMARNTVNTKMDTSYAFSKVTRDINLMTSHKDSVAFHAPFASAKAEYEHEKEKSYSTSQITEYLLSTYSVSPAGFRIDPLSMEVNMDFYNAIKNVVYSDETDNYIMGRLMEVLNEWGLYVPLIFSMGGVLFTSDEKIITEFSESEKDKKNFSIAAQATFSGYGAGLSILGDDTESSESTTKQEFKNLVVRQIGGVPGNTENNTKFAETLQYMSTWEIVDIESFYPSIMLLRNVKIDGKKTTLLKDVLEIINGNY
;
A
#
# COMPACT_ATOMS: atom_id res chain seq x y z
N MET A 1 -42.19 21.39 -11.17
CA MET A 1 -41.57 20.11 -10.77
C MET A 1 -41.28 19.23 -11.99
N LYS A 2 -40.11 18.59 -11.99
CA LYS A 2 -39.64 17.63 -13.00
C LYS A 2 -39.18 16.37 -12.29
N LEU A 3 -39.34 15.22 -12.93
CA LEU A 3 -38.81 13.95 -12.42
C LEU A 3 -37.30 13.92 -12.66
N ILE A 4 -36.53 14.01 -11.58
CA ILE A 4 -35.07 13.95 -11.57
C ILE A 4 -34.65 12.57 -11.04
N LYS A 5 -33.70 11.93 -11.72
CA LYS A 5 -33.10 10.67 -11.24
C LYS A 5 -32.06 10.98 -10.17
N VAL A 6 -32.31 10.57 -8.94
CA VAL A 6 -31.37 10.66 -7.82
C VAL A 6 -30.59 9.35 -7.74
N LYS A 7 -29.28 9.39 -7.97
CA LYS A 7 -28.41 8.21 -7.94
C LYS A 7 -27.48 8.28 -6.74
N HIS A 8 -27.47 7.25 -5.91
CA HIS A 8 -26.58 7.16 -4.77
C HIS A 8 -25.30 6.39 -5.13
N THR A 9 -24.17 6.79 -4.56
CA THR A 9 -22.89 6.05 -4.66
C THR A 9 -22.95 4.60 -4.17
N ASN A 10 -23.96 4.19 -3.40
CA ASN A 10 -24.16 2.81 -2.95
C ASN A 10 -24.88 1.93 -3.99
N GLY A 11 -25.15 2.47 -5.19
CA GLY A 11 -25.83 1.77 -6.28
C GLY A 11 -27.35 1.96 -6.31
N SER A 12 -27.95 2.56 -5.28
CA SER A 12 -29.39 2.84 -5.25
C SER A 12 -29.76 3.99 -6.19
N ALA A 13 -30.96 3.96 -6.76
CA ALA A 13 -31.46 5.05 -7.58
C ALA A 13 -32.97 5.23 -7.43
N TRP A 14 -33.42 6.48 -7.42
CA TRP A 14 -34.82 6.87 -7.29
C TRP A 14 -35.18 7.92 -8.33
N SER A 15 -36.47 8.07 -8.62
CA SER A 15 -36.98 9.16 -9.45
C SER A 15 -37.85 10.06 -8.57
N VAL A 16 -37.41 11.28 -8.36
CA VAL A 16 -37.98 12.21 -7.37
C VAL A 16 -38.47 13.46 -8.09
N ALA A 17 -39.65 13.95 -7.71
CA ALA A 17 -40.18 15.20 -8.24
C ALA A 17 -39.50 16.39 -7.53
N LEU A 18 -38.63 17.09 -8.26
CA LEU A 18 -37.89 18.25 -7.75
C LEU A 18 -38.12 19.48 -8.64
N GLU A 19 -37.88 20.68 -8.13
CA GLU A 19 -37.92 21.90 -8.92
C GLU A 19 -36.51 22.38 -9.24
N GLU A 20 -36.20 22.55 -10.53
CA GLU A 20 -34.85 22.95 -10.97
C GLU A 20 -34.41 24.31 -10.40
N THR A 21 -35.37 25.15 -10.00
CA THR A 21 -35.13 26.47 -9.41
C THR A 21 -34.84 26.43 -7.91
N GLN A 22 -35.07 25.32 -7.22
CA GLN A 22 -34.75 25.17 -5.80
C GLN A 22 -33.26 25.22 -5.57
N THR A 23 -32.85 25.76 -4.42
CA THR A 23 -31.48 25.67 -3.93
C THR A 23 -31.15 24.24 -3.52
N LEU A 24 -29.88 23.86 -3.57
CA LEU A 24 -29.45 22.52 -3.14
C LEU A 24 -29.74 22.28 -1.66
N CYS A 25 -29.77 23.33 -0.82
CA CYS A 25 -30.14 23.23 0.59
C CYS A 25 -31.60 22.79 0.78
N GLU A 26 -32.51 23.35 -0.02
CA GLU A 26 -33.93 22.97 -0.04
C GLU A 26 -34.11 21.54 -0.57
N VAL A 27 -33.39 21.19 -1.65
CA VAL A 27 -33.38 19.83 -2.21
C VAL A 27 -32.85 18.82 -1.19
N ARG A 28 -31.75 19.11 -0.48
CA ARG A 28 -31.21 18.25 0.58
C ARG A 28 -32.25 17.99 1.65
N SER A 29 -32.90 19.04 2.14
CA SER A 29 -33.92 18.93 3.18
C SER A 29 -35.05 17.98 2.74
N GLN A 30 -35.48 18.10 1.48
CA GLN A 30 -36.48 17.21 0.90
C GLN A 30 -35.97 15.76 0.77
N LEU A 31 -34.76 15.54 0.24
CA LEU A 31 -34.20 14.20 0.07
C LEU A 31 -33.93 13.49 1.41
N ILE A 32 -33.57 14.23 2.46
CA ILE A 32 -33.42 13.70 3.83
C ILE A 32 -34.78 13.32 4.40
N GLN A 33 -35.78 14.20 4.28
CA GLN A 33 -37.14 13.93 4.74
C GLN A 33 -37.73 12.67 4.07
N GLU A 34 -37.45 12.49 2.78
CA GLU A 34 -37.89 11.32 1.99
C GLU A 34 -36.96 10.10 2.13
N LYS A 35 -35.89 10.20 2.93
CA LYS A 35 -34.91 9.14 3.20
C LYS A 35 -34.14 8.63 1.98
N TYR A 36 -33.98 9.46 0.95
CA TYR A 36 -33.08 9.17 -0.18
C TYR A 36 -31.64 9.61 0.08
N MET A 37 -31.47 10.55 1.02
CA MET A 37 -30.19 11.13 1.43
C MET A 37 -30.08 11.11 2.95
N SER A 38 -28.89 10.92 3.48
CA SER A 38 -28.58 11.04 4.91
C SER A 38 -27.80 12.32 5.20
N ASP A 39 -27.68 12.68 6.48
CA ASP A 39 -26.92 13.89 6.90
C ASP A 39 -25.44 13.83 6.50
N ILE A 40 -24.90 12.62 6.28
CA ILE A 40 -23.50 12.39 5.89
C ILE A 40 -23.28 12.37 4.38
N ASP A 41 -24.35 12.40 3.58
CA ASP A 41 -24.25 12.41 2.13
C ASP A 41 -24.02 13.83 1.60
N TYR A 42 -23.41 13.91 0.42
CA TYR A 42 -23.16 15.14 -0.32
C TYR A 42 -23.80 15.04 -1.70
N PHE A 43 -24.19 16.17 -2.27
CA PHE A 43 -24.36 16.22 -3.73
C PHE A 43 -22.99 16.07 -4.39
N ILE A 44 -22.97 15.33 -5.49
CA ILE A 44 -21.77 15.05 -6.27
C ILE A 44 -21.97 15.66 -7.65
N PHE A 45 -21.03 16.51 -8.05
CA PHE A 45 -20.99 17.13 -9.37
C PHE A 45 -19.67 16.79 -10.04
N GLY A 46 -19.73 16.09 -11.17
CA GLY A 46 -18.57 15.39 -11.74
C GLY A 46 -18.05 14.36 -10.73
N GLU A 47 -16.81 14.55 -10.29
CA GLU A 47 -16.14 13.70 -9.28
C GLU A 47 -15.98 14.40 -7.93
N THR A 48 -16.60 15.57 -7.75
CA THR A 48 -16.39 16.43 -6.58
C THR A 48 -17.64 16.57 -5.73
N ARG A 49 -17.45 16.71 -4.40
CA ARG A 49 -18.54 17.04 -3.48
C ARG A 49 -18.90 18.51 -3.59
N VAL A 50 -20.20 18.80 -3.62
CA VAL A 50 -20.69 20.15 -3.39
C VAL A 50 -20.63 20.43 -1.88
N SER A 51 -19.94 21.51 -1.51
CA SER A 51 -19.85 21.93 -0.10
C SER A 51 -21.21 22.34 0.45
N ILE A 52 -21.58 21.83 1.62
CA ILE A 52 -22.83 22.17 2.33
C ILE A 52 -22.98 23.68 2.51
N ALA A 53 -21.88 24.40 2.80
CA ALA A 53 -21.92 25.85 2.97
C ALA A 53 -22.32 26.61 1.69
N SER A 54 -22.07 26.02 0.53
CA SER A 54 -22.41 26.58 -0.78
C SER A 54 -23.81 26.20 -1.26
N GLU A 55 -24.45 25.18 -0.68
CA GLU A 55 -25.75 24.66 -1.12
C GLU A 55 -26.89 25.69 -1.05
N SER A 56 -26.79 26.68 -0.15
CA SER A 56 -27.75 27.79 -0.05
C SER A 56 -27.72 28.77 -1.24
N ARG A 57 -26.67 28.71 -2.07
CA ARG A 57 -26.44 29.64 -3.19
C ARG A 57 -26.48 28.96 -4.55
N LEU A 58 -26.43 27.64 -4.59
CA LEU A 58 -26.44 26.84 -5.81
C LEU A 58 -27.84 26.31 -6.05
N LYS A 59 -28.29 26.37 -7.31
CA LYS A 59 -29.58 25.83 -7.73
C LYS A 59 -29.43 24.40 -8.22
N LEU A 60 -30.52 23.64 -8.16
CA LEU A 60 -30.58 22.29 -8.71
C LEU A 60 -30.29 22.28 -10.22
N SER A 61 -30.72 23.31 -10.95
CA SER A 61 -30.40 23.51 -12.37
C SER A 61 -28.90 23.45 -12.67
N ASP A 62 -28.07 23.90 -11.71
CA ASP A 62 -26.62 23.99 -11.89
C ASP A 62 -25.95 22.61 -11.84
N LEU A 63 -26.63 21.59 -11.30
CA LEU A 63 -26.11 20.22 -11.18
C LEU A 63 -26.61 19.29 -12.29
N ILE A 64 -27.73 19.63 -12.94
CA ILE A 64 -28.46 18.71 -13.82
C ILE A 64 -28.05 18.85 -15.30
N GLU A 65 -27.20 19.82 -15.64
CA GLU A 65 -26.82 20.19 -17.01
C GLU A 65 -26.79 18.98 -17.97
N ASN A 66 -27.88 18.82 -18.72
CA ASN A 66 -28.11 17.82 -19.77
C ASN A 66 -28.37 16.35 -19.37
N THR A 67 -28.41 15.98 -18.09
CA THR A 67 -28.53 14.54 -17.69
C THR A 67 -29.82 14.16 -16.96
N ASN A 68 -30.67 15.13 -16.56
CA ASN A 68 -31.87 14.89 -15.74
C ASN A 68 -31.60 14.03 -14.49
N ALA A 69 -30.36 14.03 -14.01
CA ALA A 69 -29.91 13.20 -12.92
C ALA A 69 -29.02 14.00 -11.98
N ILE A 70 -29.09 13.69 -10.70
CA ILE A 70 -28.16 14.15 -9.67
C ILE A 70 -27.54 12.95 -8.98
N PHE A 71 -26.28 13.10 -8.59
CA PHE A 71 -25.57 12.09 -7.83
C PHE A 71 -25.46 12.55 -6.39
N ILE A 72 -25.72 11.64 -5.47
CA ILE A 72 -25.59 11.85 -4.03
C ILE A 72 -24.79 10.72 -3.40
N GLY A 73 -24.21 10.99 -2.25
CA GLY A 73 -23.59 9.95 -1.44
C GLY A 73 -22.44 10.50 -0.64
N THR A 74 -21.81 9.62 0.12
CA THR A 74 -20.68 9.96 0.99
C THR A 74 -19.38 10.27 0.25
N SER A 75 -19.38 10.29 -1.10
CA SER A 75 -18.23 10.10 -2.01
C SER A 75 -16.91 10.06 -1.26
N SER A 76 -16.55 8.89 -0.75
CA SER A 76 -15.34 8.67 0.03
C SER A 76 -14.07 8.89 -0.79
N ILE A 77 -14.18 9.16 -2.10
CA ILE A 77 -13.05 9.51 -2.97
C ILE A 77 -12.53 10.87 -2.54
N ILE A 78 -11.39 10.84 -1.85
CA ILE A 78 -10.55 12.01 -1.71
C ILE A 78 -10.31 12.52 -3.13
N GLY A 79 -10.81 13.73 -3.43
CA GLY A 79 -10.71 14.30 -4.77
C GLY A 79 -9.27 14.25 -5.26
N GLU A 80 -9.09 14.06 -6.58
CA GLU A 80 -7.79 13.80 -7.21
C GLU A 80 -6.70 14.84 -6.89
N ASN A 81 -7.10 16.01 -6.39
CA ASN A 81 -6.23 17.16 -6.13
C ASN A 81 -6.01 17.48 -4.63
N ILE A 82 -6.28 16.54 -3.72
CA ILE A 82 -6.05 16.78 -2.27
C ILE A 82 -4.55 16.76 -1.95
N LYS A 83 -4.05 17.87 -1.42
CA LYS A 83 -2.68 17.99 -0.89
C LYS A 83 -2.63 17.50 0.56
N PHE A 84 -1.43 17.16 1.02
CA PHE A 84 -1.22 16.74 2.41
C PHE A 84 -1.69 17.79 3.45
N SER A 85 -1.49 19.08 3.15
CA SER A 85 -1.97 20.18 3.99
C SER A 85 -3.50 20.20 4.16
N ASP A 86 -4.23 19.70 3.17
CA ASP A 86 -5.69 19.62 3.20
C ASP A 86 -6.15 18.32 3.83
N PHE A 87 -5.43 17.22 3.59
CA PHE A 87 -5.64 15.95 4.27
C PHE A 87 -5.62 16.07 5.79
N ILE A 88 -4.69 16.84 6.36
CA ILE A 88 -4.61 17.05 7.82
C ILE A 88 -5.92 17.63 8.39
N LYS A 89 -6.63 18.44 7.60
CA LYS A 89 -7.88 19.11 7.99
C LYS A 89 -9.12 18.24 7.78
N LEU A 90 -9.00 17.09 7.10
CA LEU A 90 -10.11 16.17 6.90
C LEU A 90 -10.59 15.57 8.21
N THR A 91 -11.87 15.20 8.22
CA THR A 91 -12.50 14.45 9.32
C THR A 91 -11.92 13.03 9.41
N ASN A 92 -12.13 12.36 10.54
CA ASN A 92 -11.62 11.00 10.74
C ASN A 92 -12.19 10.00 9.71
N ASN A 93 -13.46 10.12 9.33
CA ASN A 93 -14.09 9.21 8.37
C ASN A 93 -13.53 9.38 6.96
N GLU A 94 -13.19 10.62 6.57
CA GLU A 94 -12.55 10.91 5.28
C GLU A 94 -11.12 10.38 5.23
N LYS A 95 -10.37 10.50 6.34
CA LYS A 95 -9.03 9.92 6.46
C LYS A 95 -9.09 8.39 6.42
N ILE A 96 -10.03 7.74 7.10
CA ILE A 96 -10.22 6.29 6.99
C ILE A 96 -10.54 5.89 5.55
N SER A 97 -11.41 6.66 4.87
CA SER A 97 -11.77 6.42 3.47
C SER A 97 -10.57 6.46 2.52
N TYR A 98 -9.64 7.41 2.73
CA TYR A 98 -8.37 7.46 2.00
C TYR A 98 -7.60 6.15 2.07
N PHE A 99 -7.42 5.64 3.29
CA PHE A 99 -6.63 4.44 3.52
C PHE A 99 -7.31 3.18 2.98
N ASN A 100 -8.64 3.14 2.99
CA ASN A 100 -9.38 2.07 2.33
C ASN A 100 -9.17 2.13 0.80
N GLN A 101 -9.11 3.32 0.20
CA GLN A 101 -8.85 3.48 -1.23
C GLN A 101 -7.42 3.12 -1.64
N SER A 102 -6.45 3.42 -0.78
CA SER A 102 -5.07 2.97 -0.96
C SER A 102 -4.86 1.48 -0.65
N GLN A 103 -5.96 0.74 -0.43
CA GLN A 103 -5.97 -0.70 -0.16
C GLN A 103 -5.15 -1.08 1.07
N LEU A 104 -5.07 -0.19 2.07
CA LEU A 104 -4.32 -0.42 3.32
C LEU A 104 -4.86 -1.61 4.12
N THR A 105 -6.17 -1.86 3.98
CA THR A 105 -6.94 -2.89 4.68
C THR A 105 -6.77 -4.29 4.08
N ARG A 106 -5.99 -4.42 2.99
CA ARG A 106 -5.71 -5.70 2.33
C ARG A 106 -4.39 -6.30 2.83
N GLY A 107 -4.35 -7.62 2.98
CA GLY A 107 -3.13 -8.32 3.38
C GLY A 107 -2.08 -8.34 2.27
N ILE A 108 -0.81 -8.43 2.67
CA ILE A 108 0.38 -8.49 1.82
C ILE A 108 1.03 -9.87 1.97
N THR A 109 1.42 -10.47 0.84
CA THR A 109 2.23 -11.69 0.82
C THR A 109 3.34 -11.57 -0.24
N PHE A 110 4.44 -12.31 -0.06
CA PHE A 110 5.55 -12.32 -1.00
C PHE A 110 5.60 -13.67 -1.69
N THR A 111 5.52 -13.66 -3.01
CA THR A 111 5.54 -14.88 -3.83
C THR A 111 6.74 -14.85 -4.77
N LYS A 112 6.97 -15.95 -5.49
CA LYS A 112 8.01 -16.01 -6.54
C LYS A 112 7.74 -15.01 -7.69
N ASP A 113 6.49 -14.60 -7.85
CA ASP A 113 6.06 -13.63 -8.85
C ASP A 113 6.15 -12.18 -8.34
N GLY A 114 6.41 -12.01 -7.04
CA GLY A 114 6.65 -10.73 -6.38
C GLY A 114 5.67 -10.46 -5.25
N VAL A 115 5.56 -9.18 -4.89
CA VAL A 115 4.67 -8.69 -3.84
C VAL A 115 3.23 -8.77 -4.32
N ARG A 116 2.37 -9.43 -3.55
CA ARG A 116 0.94 -9.52 -3.83
C ARG A 116 0.14 -8.91 -2.69
N ARG A 117 -0.78 -8.00 -3.04
CA ARG A 117 -1.87 -7.60 -2.16
C ARG A 117 -3.07 -8.51 -2.41
N SER A 118 -3.77 -8.91 -1.35
CA SER A 118 -5.00 -9.69 -1.49
C SER A 118 -6.07 -8.88 -2.22
N PHE A 119 -7.05 -9.57 -2.80
CA PHE A 119 -8.28 -8.94 -3.29
C PHE A 119 -9.32 -8.79 -2.17
N HIS A 120 -9.10 -9.45 -1.03
CA HIS A 120 -9.97 -9.40 0.12
C HIS A 120 -9.51 -8.32 1.10
N GLU A 121 -10.49 -7.58 1.64
CA GLU A 121 -10.26 -6.73 2.80
C GLU A 121 -10.10 -7.62 4.03
N LEU A 122 -8.93 -7.57 4.67
CA LEU A 122 -8.58 -8.42 5.81
C LEU A 122 -9.11 -7.86 7.13
N PHE A 123 -9.19 -6.53 7.22
CA PHE A 123 -9.72 -5.80 8.38
C PHE A 123 -10.36 -4.49 7.96
N SER A 124 -11.11 -3.87 8.87
CA SER A 124 -11.59 -2.50 8.76
C SER A 124 -10.98 -1.64 9.87
N LEU A 125 -10.97 -0.32 9.64
CA LEU A 125 -10.39 0.65 10.56
C LEU A 125 -11.49 1.37 11.34
N ASN A 126 -11.48 1.20 12.66
CA ASN A 126 -12.35 1.92 13.59
C ASN A 126 -11.76 3.28 14.02
N ALA A 127 -10.49 3.51 13.71
CA ALA A 127 -9.83 4.80 13.86
C ALA A 127 -8.86 5.02 12.70
N GLN A 128 -8.62 6.29 12.37
CA GLN A 128 -7.62 6.65 11.37
C GLN A 128 -6.20 6.27 11.84
N PRO A 129 -5.33 5.82 10.93
CA PRO A 129 -3.89 5.77 11.18
C PRO A 129 -3.38 7.11 11.70
N LEU A 130 -2.55 7.06 12.74
CA LEU A 130 -1.91 8.22 13.33
C LEU A 130 -0.70 8.60 12.47
N MET A 131 -0.44 9.89 12.27
CA MET A 131 0.80 10.30 11.62
C MET A 131 2.00 9.86 12.48
N ALA A 132 2.92 9.13 11.89
CA ALA A 132 4.20 8.81 12.50
C ALA A 132 5.08 10.07 12.50
N ARG A 133 6.01 10.18 13.47
CA ARG A 133 6.83 11.39 13.63
C ARG A 133 7.82 11.65 12.49
N ASN A 134 8.00 10.68 11.59
CA ASN A 134 8.86 10.82 10.43
C ASN A 134 8.06 11.46 9.29
N THR A 135 8.30 12.76 9.03
CA THR A 135 7.83 13.45 7.82
C THR A 135 9.02 13.75 6.92
N VAL A 136 8.97 13.26 5.68
CA VAL A 136 9.85 13.52 4.54
C VAL A 136 11.35 13.28 4.78
N ASN A 137 11.87 12.20 4.20
CA ASN A 137 13.25 12.19 3.70
C ASN A 137 13.23 11.65 2.27
N THR A 138 13.79 12.41 1.35
CA THR A 138 14.26 11.82 0.10
C THR A 138 15.41 10.90 0.46
N LYS A 139 15.22 9.59 0.31
CA LYS A 139 16.24 8.59 0.63
C LYS A 139 16.62 7.86 -0.65
N MET A 140 17.92 7.67 -0.84
CA MET A 140 18.42 6.67 -1.77
C MET A 140 18.95 5.48 -0.97
N ASP A 141 18.61 4.26 -1.39
CA ASP A 141 19.11 3.03 -0.78
C ASP A 141 19.49 2.03 -1.86
N THR A 142 20.56 1.28 -1.62
CA THR A 142 21.03 0.22 -2.52
C THR A 142 21.26 -1.04 -1.71
N SER A 143 20.70 -2.15 -2.17
CA SER A 143 20.77 -3.45 -1.52
C SER A 143 21.04 -4.56 -2.52
N TYR A 144 21.42 -5.73 -2.00
CA TYR A 144 21.50 -6.97 -2.76
C TYR A 144 20.76 -8.08 -2.00
N ALA A 145 20.45 -9.16 -2.71
CA ALA A 145 19.82 -10.38 -2.20
C ALA A 145 20.21 -11.58 -3.07
N PHE A 146 19.99 -12.80 -2.58
CA PHE A 146 20.26 -14.02 -3.35
C PHE A 146 19.01 -14.79 -3.73
N SER A 147 17.84 -14.28 -3.35
CA SER A 147 16.56 -14.71 -3.88
C SER A 147 15.75 -13.51 -4.38
N LYS A 148 14.99 -13.75 -5.45
CA LYS A 148 14.04 -12.77 -6.00
C LYS A 148 13.02 -12.30 -4.95
N VAL A 149 12.58 -13.20 -4.06
CA VAL A 149 11.64 -12.90 -2.98
C VAL A 149 12.26 -11.89 -2.00
N THR A 150 13.50 -12.09 -1.57
CA THR A 150 14.20 -11.13 -0.70
C THR A 150 14.42 -9.79 -1.37
N ARG A 151 14.73 -9.75 -2.68
CA ARG A 151 14.80 -8.49 -3.44
C ARG A 151 13.45 -7.76 -3.41
N ASP A 152 12.34 -8.48 -3.63
CA ASP A 152 11.00 -7.89 -3.65
C ASP A 152 10.56 -7.44 -2.23
N ILE A 153 11.04 -8.10 -1.17
CA ILE A 153 10.94 -7.62 0.21
C ILE A 153 11.71 -6.30 0.38
N ASN A 154 12.97 -6.22 -0.08
CA ASN A 154 13.78 -4.99 0.02
C ASN A 154 13.16 -3.79 -0.70
N LEU A 155 12.33 -4.03 -1.72
CA LEU A 155 11.58 -2.97 -2.41
C LEU A 155 10.44 -2.40 -1.56
N MET A 156 9.86 -3.21 -0.67
CA MET A 156 8.71 -2.83 0.16
C MET A 156 9.10 -2.40 1.58
N THR A 157 10.28 -2.80 2.05
CA THR A 157 10.70 -2.54 3.43
C THR A 157 12.20 -2.35 3.57
N SER A 158 12.56 -1.35 4.35
CA SER A 158 13.91 -1.14 4.88
C SER A 158 14.21 -1.97 6.14
N HIS A 159 13.19 -2.61 6.74
CA HIS A 159 13.26 -3.34 8.01
C HIS A 159 12.68 -4.76 7.91
N LYS A 160 13.56 -5.74 7.63
CA LYS A 160 13.15 -7.13 7.34
C LYS A 160 12.76 -7.96 8.56
N ASP A 161 13.03 -7.49 9.78
CA ASP A 161 12.81 -8.24 11.02
C ASP A 161 11.35 -8.69 11.20
N SER A 162 10.40 -7.97 10.58
CA SER A 162 8.97 -8.24 10.69
C SER A 162 8.40 -9.14 9.59
N VAL A 163 9.21 -9.67 8.66
CA VAL A 163 8.79 -10.57 7.57
C VAL A 163 9.41 -11.97 7.63
N ALA A 164 9.62 -12.50 8.84
CA ALA A 164 10.34 -13.75 9.11
C ALA A 164 9.90 -14.98 8.27
N PHE A 165 8.62 -15.11 7.87
CA PHE A 165 8.19 -16.24 7.02
C PHE A 165 8.78 -16.22 5.60
N HIS A 166 9.12 -15.04 5.08
CA HIS A 166 9.62 -14.88 3.71
C HIS A 166 11.09 -14.49 3.65
N ALA A 167 11.66 -13.96 4.74
CA ALA A 167 13.08 -13.73 4.91
C ALA A 167 13.59 -14.43 6.18
N PRO A 168 13.68 -15.77 6.22
CA PRO A 168 14.08 -16.51 7.41
C PRO A 168 15.59 -16.44 7.70
N PHE A 169 16.35 -15.71 6.87
CA PHE A 169 17.81 -15.67 6.96
C PHE A 169 18.28 -14.54 7.87
N ALA A 170 19.13 -14.87 8.83
CA ALA A 170 19.72 -13.90 9.75
C ALA A 170 20.69 -12.90 9.07
N SER A 171 21.17 -13.21 7.86
CA SER A 171 22.05 -12.34 7.09
C SER A 171 22.03 -12.68 5.59
N ALA A 172 22.47 -11.73 4.75
CA ALA A 172 22.63 -11.96 3.31
C ALA A 172 23.64 -13.09 3.03
N LYS A 173 24.68 -13.26 3.86
CA LYS A 173 25.62 -14.38 3.76
C LYS A 173 24.93 -15.74 4.01
N ALA A 174 24.03 -15.81 4.99
CA ALA A 174 23.27 -17.03 5.25
C ALA A 174 22.32 -17.37 4.09
N GLU A 175 21.71 -16.36 3.46
CA GLU A 175 20.92 -16.55 2.24
C GLU A 175 21.78 -17.06 1.07
N TYR A 176 22.98 -16.48 0.86
CA TYR A 176 23.91 -16.93 -0.18
C TYR A 176 24.32 -18.40 0.00
N GLU A 177 24.73 -18.82 1.21
CA GLU A 177 25.13 -20.21 1.45
C GLU A 177 23.96 -21.18 1.24
N HIS A 178 22.74 -20.79 1.64
CA HIS A 178 21.53 -21.60 1.42
C HIS A 178 21.22 -21.78 -0.07
N GLU A 179 21.30 -20.71 -0.87
CA GLU A 179 21.08 -20.83 -2.32
C GLU A 179 22.22 -21.61 -3.00
N LYS A 180 23.43 -21.54 -2.46
CA LYS A 180 24.58 -22.34 -2.92
C LYS A 180 24.43 -23.83 -2.65
N GLU A 181 23.87 -24.20 -1.50
CA GLU A 181 23.55 -25.60 -1.20
C GLU A 181 22.47 -26.16 -2.15
N LYS A 182 21.52 -25.33 -2.59
CA LYS A 182 20.49 -25.72 -3.57
C LYS A 182 20.99 -25.79 -5.01
N SER A 183 22.03 -25.04 -5.37
CA SER A 183 22.61 -25.10 -6.70
C SER A 183 23.50 -26.35 -6.84
N TYR A 184 22.88 -27.50 -7.07
CA TYR A 184 23.47 -28.85 -7.07
C TYR A 184 24.66 -29.11 -8.04
N SER A 185 25.24 -28.11 -8.73
CA SER A 185 26.31 -28.38 -9.71
C SER A 185 27.17 -27.18 -10.15
N THR A 186 26.70 -25.95 -9.99
CA THR A 186 27.42 -24.75 -10.43
C THR A 186 27.68 -23.91 -9.21
N SER A 187 28.94 -23.62 -8.86
CA SER A 187 29.33 -22.68 -7.81
C SER A 187 28.97 -21.23 -8.17
N GLN A 188 27.85 -21.04 -8.85
CA GLN A 188 27.36 -19.83 -9.48
C GLN A 188 25.98 -19.54 -8.89
N ILE A 189 25.86 -18.37 -8.27
CA ILE A 189 24.65 -17.91 -7.60
C ILE A 189 24.19 -16.63 -8.26
N THR A 190 22.88 -16.49 -8.46
CA THR A 190 22.30 -15.24 -8.92
C THR A 190 22.22 -14.26 -7.75
N GLU A 191 22.96 -13.16 -7.88
CA GLU A 191 22.80 -11.96 -7.08
C GLU A 191 21.74 -11.06 -7.71
N TYR A 192 20.83 -10.55 -6.88
CA TYR A 192 19.80 -9.59 -7.24
C TYR A 192 20.13 -8.23 -6.63
N LEU A 193 20.41 -7.24 -7.47
CA LEU A 193 20.72 -5.87 -7.08
C LEU A 193 19.46 -5.00 -7.15
N LEU A 194 19.27 -4.11 -6.18
CA LEU A 194 18.15 -3.18 -6.12
C LEU A 194 18.62 -1.82 -5.61
N SER A 195 18.26 -0.76 -6.33
CA SER A 195 18.44 0.62 -5.87
C SER A 195 17.13 1.37 -5.94
N THR A 196 16.82 2.11 -4.88
CA THR A 196 15.57 2.85 -4.71
C THR A 196 15.87 4.31 -4.43
N TYR A 197 15.05 5.19 -4.99
CA TYR A 197 14.97 6.62 -4.69
C TYR A 197 13.55 6.90 -4.22
N SER A 198 13.39 7.09 -2.91
CA SER A 198 12.11 7.21 -2.24
C SER A 198 11.84 8.66 -1.86
N VAL A 199 10.66 9.16 -2.21
CA VAL A 199 10.13 10.45 -1.74
C VAL A 199 8.88 10.12 -0.92
N SER A 200 9.01 10.22 0.40
CA SER A 200 8.00 9.76 1.36
C SER A 200 7.49 10.91 2.22
N PRO A 201 6.49 11.70 1.79
CA PRO A 201 6.16 12.92 2.50
C PRO A 201 5.60 12.71 3.91
N ALA A 202 4.98 11.55 4.18
CA ALA A 202 4.40 11.25 5.47
C ALA A 202 4.51 9.77 5.85
N GLY A 203 4.83 9.52 7.12
CA GLY A 203 4.69 8.23 7.78
C GLY A 203 3.36 8.13 8.54
N PHE A 204 2.84 6.91 8.65
CA PHE A 204 1.62 6.58 9.36
C PHE A 204 1.82 5.35 10.24
N ARG A 205 1.03 5.28 11.31
CA ARG A 205 0.99 4.17 12.24
C ARG A 205 -0.45 3.77 12.53
N ILE A 206 -0.77 2.50 12.35
CA ILE A 206 -2.04 1.91 12.76
C ILE A 206 -1.91 1.39 14.19
N ASP A 207 -2.91 1.66 15.03
CA ASP A 207 -3.06 0.96 16.30
C ASP A 207 -3.68 -0.42 16.03
N PRO A 208 -3.02 -1.55 16.37
CA PRO A 208 -3.63 -2.86 16.20
C PRO A 208 -5.00 -3.00 16.89
N LEU A 209 -5.26 -2.25 17.96
CA LEU A 209 -6.55 -2.27 18.65
C LEU A 209 -7.66 -1.56 17.88
N SER A 210 -7.32 -0.69 16.93
CA SER A 210 -8.32 -0.04 16.06
C SER A 210 -8.66 -0.86 14.81
N MET A 211 -8.05 -2.03 14.64
CA MET A 211 -8.35 -2.94 13.54
C MET A 211 -9.45 -3.92 13.94
N GLU A 212 -10.52 -3.97 13.16
CA GLU A 212 -11.57 -4.96 13.27
C GLU A 212 -11.46 -5.98 12.16
N VAL A 213 -11.25 -7.24 12.52
CA VAL A 213 -11.04 -8.32 11.54
C VAL A 213 -12.26 -8.45 10.63
N ASN A 214 -12.03 -8.76 9.35
CA ASN A 214 -13.11 -9.24 8.50
C ASN A 214 -13.56 -10.63 8.97
N MET A 215 -14.86 -10.80 9.20
CA MET A 215 -15.42 -12.08 9.65
C MET A 215 -15.28 -13.20 8.61
N ASP A 216 -15.15 -12.88 7.33
CA ASP A 216 -14.86 -13.87 6.28
C ASP A 216 -13.46 -14.45 6.44
N PHE A 217 -12.46 -13.61 6.75
CA PHE A 217 -11.11 -14.07 7.09
C PHE A 217 -11.13 -14.94 8.34
N TYR A 218 -11.81 -14.48 9.40
CA TYR A 218 -11.97 -15.25 10.64
C TYR A 218 -12.58 -16.63 10.37
N ASN A 219 -13.66 -16.69 9.58
CA ASN A 219 -14.34 -17.93 9.23
C ASN A 219 -13.46 -18.85 8.37
N ALA A 220 -12.70 -18.31 7.42
CA ALA A 220 -11.76 -19.09 6.62
C ALA A 220 -10.71 -19.80 7.49
N ILE A 221 -10.11 -19.07 8.45
CA ILE A 221 -9.16 -19.66 9.40
C ILE A 221 -9.85 -20.68 10.31
N LYS A 222 -11.01 -20.32 10.88
CA LYS A 222 -11.79 -21.18 11.77
C LYS A 222 -12.14 -22.52 11.12
N ASN A 223 -12.59 -22.49 9.86
CA ASN A 223 -12.99 -23.69 9.13
C ASN A 223 -11.84 -24.65 8.87
N VAL A 224 -10.62 -24.13 8.71
CA VAL A 224 -9.40 -24.95 8.56
C VAL A 224 -9.00 -25.53 9.91
N VAL A 225 -8.92 -24.70 10.95
CA VAL A 225 -8.45 -25.08 12.30
C VAL A 225 -9.35 -26.12 12.96
N TYR A 226 -10.67 -26.03 12.78
CA TYR A 226 -11.63 -26.97 13.36
C TYR A 226 -12.13 -28.00 12.35
N SER A 227 -11.36 -28.30 11.30
CA SER A 227 -11.64 -29.41 10.41
C SER A 227 -11.26 -30.75 11.05
N ASP A 228 -11.83 -31.85 10.55
CA ASP A 228 -11.51 -33.22 11.00
C ASP A 228 -10.19 -33.76 10.38
N GLU A 229 -9.31 -32.88 9.91
CA GLU A 229 -8.04 -33.23 9.28
C GLU A 229 -6.91 -33.38 10.32
N THR A 230 -5.77 -33.95 9.91
CA THR A 230 -4.59 -34.00 10.79
C THR A 230 -3.85 -32.67 10.77
N ASP A 231 -3.12 -32.38 11.84
CA ASP A 231 -2.40 -31.10 12.02
C ASP A 231 -1.52 -30.70 10.83
N ASN A 232 -0.88 -31.68 10.16
CA ASN A 232 -0.08 -31.43 8.96
C ASN A 232 -0.90 -30.90 7.79
N TYR A 233 -2.10 -31.46 7.54
CA TYR A 233 -3.01 -30.97 6.50
C TYR A 233 -3.60 -29.62 6.89
N ILE A 234 -3.96 -29.45 8.17
CA ILE A 234 -4.44 -28.18 8.71
C ILE A 234 -3.40 -27.08 8.49
N MET A 235 -2.12 -27.34 8.77
CA MET A 235 -1.02 -26.39 8.54
C MET A 235 -0.89 -26.02 7.05
N GLY A 236 -0.91 -26.99 6.15
CA GLY A 236 -0.86 -26.75 4.70
C GLY A 236 -2.00 -25.83 4.24
N ARG A 237 -3.23 -26.15 4.63
CA ARG A 237 -4.43 -25.36 4.29
C ARG A 237 -4.43 -23.99 4.97
N LEU A 238 -3.88 -23.86 6.18
CA LEU A 238 -3.72 -22.59 6.85
C LEU A 238 -2.80 -21.67 6.04
N MET A 239 -1.69 -22.20 5.53
CA MET A 239 -0.79 -21.45 4.66
C MET A 239 -1.43 -21.06 3.32
N GLU A 240 -2.32 -21.89 2.76
CA GLU A 240 -3.11 -21.53 1.57
C GLU A 240 -4.03 -20.33 1.84
N VAL A 241 -4.78 -20.36 2.95
CA VAL A 241 -5.64 -19.24 3.37
C VAL A 241 -4.81 -17.98 3.61
N LEU A 242 -3.69 -18.08 4.34
CA LEU A 242 -2.84 -16.92 4.59
C LEU A 242 -2.18 -16.38 3.32
N ASN A 243 -1.87 -17.23 2.35
CA ASN A 243 -1.40 -16.77 1.05
C ASN A 243 -2.49 -16.01 0.30
N GLU A 244 -3.72 -16.53 0.24
CA GLU A 244 -4.86 -15.88 -0.42
C GLU A 244 -5.23 -14.53 0.21
N TRP A 245 -5.31 -14.48 1.54
CA TRP A 245 -5.73 -13.31 2.31
C TRP A 245 -4.59 -12.33 2.60
N GLY A 246 -3.34 -12.78 2.50
CA GLY A 246 -2.14 -12.05 2.82
C GLY A 246 -1.59 -12.39 4.20
N LEU A 247 -0.27 -12.60 4.29
CA LEU A 247 0.43 -13.03 5.49
C LEU A 247 0.69 -11.88 6.47
N TYR A 248 0.73 -10.64 5.97
CA TYR A 248 1.07 -9.47 6.76
C TYR A 248 0.14 -8.29 6.49
N VAL A 249 0.02 -7.41 7.47
CA VAL A 249 -0.53 -6.05 7.30
C VAL A 249 0.52 -5.01 7.70
N PRO A 250 0.54 -3.83 7.06
CA PRO A 250 1.43 -2.75 7.50
C PRO A 250 0.93 -2.14 8.81
N LEU A 251 1.80 -1.97 9.80
CA LEU A 251 1.52 -1.20 11.02
C LEU A 251 2.16 0.17 11.00
N ILE A 252 3.43 0.23 10.63
CA ILE A 252 4.17 1.48 10.50
C ILE A 252 4.66 1.52 9.06
N PHE A 253 4.23 2.53 8.33
CA PHE A 253 4.48 2.62 6.90
C PHE A 253 4.56 4.08 6.45
N SER A 254 5.27 4.30 5.36
CA SER A 254 5.35 5.60 4.70
C SER A 254 4.58 5.58 3.39
N MET A 255 3.95 6.70 3.07
CA MET A 255 3.28 6.90 1.78
C MET A 255 3.96 8.00 0.96
N GLY A 256 3.98 7.83 -0.35
CA GLY A 256 4.63 8.74 -1.30
C GLY A 256 4.86 8.10 -2.66
N GLY A 257 6.06 8.27 -3.21
CA GLY A 257 6.48 7.60 -4.44
C GLY A 257 7.93 7.11 -4.40
N VAL A 258 8.21 6.05 -5.13
CA VAL A 258 9.53 5.43 -5.28
C VAL A 258 9.86 5.30 -6.74
N LEU A 259 11.08 5.71 -7.12
CA LEU A 259 11.72 5.27 -8.34
C LEU A 259 12.70 4.15 -7.98
N PHE A 260 12.76 3.09 -8.77
CA PHE A 260 13.68 2.00 -8.52
C PHE A 260 14.25 1.42 -9.80
N THR A 261 15.42 0.82 -9.66
CA THR A 261 16.05 0.02 -10.71
C THR A 261 16.69 -1.22 -10.10
N SER A 262 16.78 -2.27 -10.89
CA SER A 262 17.28 -3.57 -10.44
C SER A 262 18.08 -4.22 -11.55
N ASP A 263 19.06 -5.04 -11.16
CA ASP A 263 19.83 -5.87 -12.08
C ASP A 263 20.13 -7.23 -11.45
N GLU A 264 20.57 -8.19 -12.26
CA GLU A 264 20.87 -9.55 -11.85
C GLU A 264 22.27 -9.95 -12.34
N LYS A 265 23.09 -10.51 -11.46
CA LYS A 265 24.46 -10.93 -11.78
C LYS A 265 24.72 -12.35 -11.30
N ILE A 266 25.58 -13.07 -12.02
CA ILE A 266 26.04 -14.38 -11.57
C ILE A 266 27.38 -14.17 -10.87
N ILE A 267 27.45 -14.55 -9.60
CA ILE A 267 28.66 -14.48 -8.76
C ILE A 267 29.13 -15.89 -8.38
N THR A 268 30.41 -16.02 -8.09
CA THR A 268 30.98 -17.28 -7.59
C THR A 268 31.37 -17.23 -6.12
N GLU A 269 31.65 -16.04 -5.61
CA GLU A 269 32.00 -15.79 -4.21
C GLU A 269 31.17 -14.65 -3.63
N PHE A 270 30.75 -14.79 -2.36
CA PHE A 270 30.01 -13.74 -1.64
C PHE A 270 30.76 -12.40 -1.55
N SER A 271 32.10 -12.42 -1.61
CA SER A 271 32.95 -11.22 -1.60
C SER A 271 32.72 -10.30 -2.81
N GLU A 272 32.22 -10.85 -3.93
CA GLU A 272 31.90 -10.08 -5.14
C GLU A 272 30.74 -9.10 -4.89
N SER A 273 29.79 -9.45 -4.02
CA SER A 273 28.56 -8.69 -3.78
C SER A 273 28.76 -7.27 -3.27
N GLU A 274 29.73 -7.03 -2.38
CA GLU A 274 29.98 -5.67 -1.89
C GLU A 274 30.57 -4.76 -2.98
N LYS A 275 31.39 -5.33 -3.86
CA LYS A 275 31.92 -4.61 -5.03
C LYS A 275 30.81 -4.33 -6.03
N ASP A 276 29.98 -5.32 -6.32
CA ASP A 276 28.88 -5.21 -7.27
C ASP A 276 27.82 -4.21 -6.79
N LYS A 277 27.46 -4.26 -5.50
CA LYS A 277 26.63 -3.25 -4.83
C LYS A 277 27.21 -1.84 -4.98
N LYS A 278 28.51 -1.64 -4.73
CA LYS A 278 29.16 -0.33 -4.84
C LYS A 278 29.09 0.20 -6.28
N ASN A 279 29.48 -0.63 -7.25
CA ASN A 279 29.46 -0.26 -8.67
C ASN A 279 28.04 0.05 -9.17
N PHE A 280 27.08 -0.81 -8.81
CA PHE A 280 25.68 -0.64 -9.14
C PHE A 280 25.09 0.61 -8.50
N SER A 281 25.43 0.92 -7.24
CA SER A 281 24.99 2.14 -6.57
C SER A 281 25.46 3.40 -7.28
N ILE A 282 26.68 3.42 -7.83
CA ILE A 282 27.19 4.55 -8.61
C ILE A 282 26.40 4.71 -9.91
N ALA A 283 26.13 3.62 -10.63
CA ALA A 283 25.35 3.63 -11.85
C ALA A 283 23.88 4.05 -11.60
N ALA A 284 23.27 3.54 -10.52
CA ALA A 284 21.95 3.92 -10.09
C ALA A 284 21.89 5.40 -9.66
N GLN A 285 22.91 5.92 -8.97
CA GLN A 285 23.01 7.34 -8.60
C GLN A 285 23.07 8.21 -9.84
N ALA A 286 23.88 7.84 -10.83
CA ALA A 286 23.93 8.55 -12.10
C ALA A 286 22.54 8.56 -12.78
N THR A 287 21.83 7.42 -12.74
CA THR A 287 20.47 7.29 -13.26
C THR A 287 19.46 8.18 -12.52
N PHE A 288 19.55 8.26 -11.18
CA PHE A 288 18.64 9.06 -10.36
C PHE A 288 19.06 10.53 -10.21
N SER A 289 20.27 10.92 -10.58
CA SER A 289 20.81 12.29 -10.42
C SER A 289 19.94 13.36 -11.09
N GLY A 290 19.14 12.95 -12.08
CA GLY A 290 18.15 13.79 -12.71
C GLY A 290 17.01 14.26 -11.80
N TYR A 291 16.54 13.45 -10.83
CA TYR A 291 15.24 13.58 -10.15
C TYR A 291 15.25 14.47 -8.89
N GLY A 292 16.39 15.01 -8.48
CA GLY A 292 16.46 15.96 -7.37
C GLY A 292 17.87 16.38 -6.99
N ALA A 293 18.07 17.70 -6.83
CA ALA A 293 19.33 18.30 -6.39
C ALA A 293 19.52 18.12 -4.88
N GLY A 294 20.54 17.36 -4.46
CA GLY A 294 20.93 17.29 -3.05
C GLY A 294 21.40 15.94 -2.52
N LEU A 295 21.50 14.90 -3.35
CA LEU A 295 22.18 13.66 -2.94
C LEU A 295 23.68 13.94 -2.86
N SER A 296 24.16 14.20 -1.65
CA SER A 296 25.59 14.25 -1.36
C SER A 296 26.24 12.95 -1.84
N ILE A 297 27.29 13.10 -2.65
CA ILE A 297 28.23 12.04 -3.01
C ILE A 297 28.54 11.30 -1.70
N LEU A 298 28.16 10.03 -1.59
CA LEU A 298 28.68 9.17 -0.52
C LEU A 298 30.19 9.20 -0.69
N GLY A 299 30.84 9.96 0.20
CA GLY A 299 32.26 10.23 0.14
C GLY A 299 33.05 8.93 0.14
N ASP A 300 33.73 8.70 -0.97
CA ASP A 300 35.13 8.32 -0.97
C ASP A 300 35.71 8.87 -2.27
N ASP A 301 36.84 9.58 -2.16
CA ASP A 301 37.66 10.00 -3.29
C ASP A 301 38.06 8.77 -4.11
N THR A 302 37.32 8.48 -5.18
CA THR A 302 37.76 7.56 -6.22
C THR A 302 37.83 8.26 -7.56
N GLU A 303 38.73 9.24 -7.66
CA GLU A 303 39.40 9.57 -8.91
C GLU A 303 40.22 8.36 -9.36
N SER A 304 39.61 7.39 -10.02
CA SER A 304 40.26 6.44 -10.95
C SER A 304 39.40 5.20 -11.25
N SER A 305 38.22 5.34 -11.89
CA SER A 305 37.54 4.26 -12.66
C SER A 305 36.21 4.69 -13.31
N GLU A 306 36.01 5.96 -13.67
CA GLU A 306 34.71 6.42 -14.19
C GLU A 306 34.33 5.80 -15.56
N SER A 307 35.29 5.33 -16.36
CA SER A 307 35.03 4.82 -17.71
C SER A 307 34.60 3.35 -17.75
N THR A 308 35.08 2.51 -16.82
CA THR A 308 34.80 1.06 -16.79
C THR A 308 33.58 0.73 -15.93
N THR A 309 33.38 1.44 -14.81
CA THR A 309 32.21 1.25 -13.91
C THR A 309 30.90 1.64 -14.59
N LYS A 310 30.92 2.68 -15.43
CA LYS A 310 29.79 3.06 -16.29
C LYS A 310 29.56 2.08 -17.43
N GLN A 311 30.40 1.07 -17.69
CA GLN A 311 30.21 0.09 -18.76
C GLN A 311 29.42 -1.15 -18.35
N GLU A 312 29.57 -1.61 -17.10
CA GLU A 312 28.93 -2.83 -16.60
C GLU A 312 27.40 -2.67 -16.46
N PHE A 313 26.95 -1.50 -15.98
CA PHE A 313 25.53 -1.20 -15.71
C PHE A 313 24.96 -0.11 -16.63
N LYS A 314 25.17 -0.20 -17.94
CA LYS A 314 24.85 0.89 -18.90
C LYS A 314 23.36 1.17 -19.14
N ASN A 315 22.48 0.21 -18.90
CA ASN A 315 21.09 0.24 -19.35
C ASN A 315 20.12 -0.06 -18.20
N LEU A 316 20.24 0.69 -17.12
CA LEU A 316 19.33 0.57 -15.99
C LEU A 316 17.94 1.10 -16.37
N VAL A 317 16.93 0.23 -16.28
CA VAL A 317 15.53 0.61 -16.49
C VAL A 317 14.97 1.15 -15.17
N VAL A 318 14.46 2.38 -15.20
CA VAL A 318 13.78 3.00 -14.06
C VAL A 318 12.30 2.60 -14.07
N ARG A 319 11.83 2.15 -12.93
CA ARG A 319 10.41 1.83 -12.65
C ARG A 319 9.91 2.72 -11.51
N GLN A 320 8.59 2.81 -11.36
CA GLN A 320 7.97 3.64 -10.33
C GLN A 320 6.90 2.91 -9.51
N ILE A 321 6.74 3.32 -8.26
CA ILE A 321 5.61 3.05 -7.36
C ILE A 321 5.08 4.41 -6.89
N GLY A 322 3.77 4.63 -6.97
CA GLY A 322 3.19 5.97 -6.75
C GLY A 322 3.61 6.98 -7.83
N GLY A 323 3.16 8.22 -7.66
CA GLY A 323 3.26 9.27 -8.68
C GLY A 323 2.37 9.00 -9.90
N VAL A 324 2.34 9.94 -10.84
CA VAL A 324 1.57 9.75 -12.09
C VAL A 324 2.35 8.83 -13.04
N PRO A 325 1.75 7.74 -13.56
CA PRO A 325 2.40 6.83 -14.50
C PRO A 325 2.95 7.52 -15.76
N GLY A 326 4.09 7.04 -16.28
CA GLY A 326 4.68 7.55 -17.52
C GLY A 326 5.50 8.84 -17.36
N ASN A 327 5.58 9.40 -16.15
CA ASN A 327 6.46 10.53 -15.86
C ASN A 327 7.87 10.08 -15.38
N THR A 328 8.21 8.81 -15.53
CA THR A 328 9.56 8.29 -15.24
C THR A 328 10.65 8.95 -16.07
N GLU A 329 10.35 9.53 -17.24
CA GLU A 329 11.37 10.11 -18.14
C GLU A 329 11.60 11.62 -17.93
N ASN A 330 10.80 12.30 -17.10
CA ASN A 330 10.93 13.73 -16.84
C ASN A 330 11.14 14.02 -15.36
N ASN A 331 12.38 14.35 -15.03
CA ASN A 331 12.89 14.29 -13.67
C ASN A 331 12.30 15.33 -12.71
N THR A 332 11.96 16.52 -13.19
CA THR A 332 11.32 17.56 -12.37
C THR A 332 9.85 17.23 -12.09
N LYS A 333 9.21 16.42 -12.94
CA LYS A 333 7.78 16.08 -12.83
C LYS A 333 7.49 15.02 -11.77
N PHE A 334 8.38 14.09 -11.47
CA PHE A 334 8.06 13.00 -10.55
C PHE A 334 7.71 13.51 -9.15
N ALA A 335 8.59 14.31 -8.53
CA ALA A 335 8.33 14.89 -7.21
C ALA A 335 7.11 15.83 -7.21
N GLU A 336 6.89 16.59 -8.29
CA GLU A 336 5.70 17.44 -8.46
C GLU A 336 4.41 16.61 -8.51
N THR A 337 4.44 15.41 -9.10
CA THR A 337 3.25 14.53 -9.12
C THR A 337 2.87 14.02 -7.73
N LEU A 338 3.80 14.01 -6.79
CA LEU A 338 3.57 13.64 -5.40
C LEU A 338 3.03 14.80 -4.55
N GLN A 339 2.67 15.95 -5.15
CA GLN A 339 1.98 17.00 -4.41
C GLN A 339 0.56 16.60 -3.98
N TYR A 340 -0.05 15.65 -4.71
CA TYR A 340 -1.42 15.18 -4.49
C TYR A 340 -1.40 13.78 -3.87
N MET A 341 -2.16 13.58 -2.81
CA MET A 341 -2.19 12.31 -2.07
C MET A 341 -2.87 11.16 -2.84
N SER A 342 -3.64 11.48 -3.88
CA SER A 342 -4.25 10.53 -4.81
C SER A 342 -3.20 9.72 -5.59
N THR A 343 -1.98 10.24 -5.71
CA THR A 343 -0.87 9.57 -6.40
C THR A 343 0.07 8.85 -5.43
N TRP A 344 -0.20 8.91 -4.13
CA TRP A 344 0.66 8.31 -3.12
C TRP A 344 0.35 6.83 -2.96
N GLU A 345 1.40 6.04 -2.92
CA GLU A 345 1.34 4.61 -2.59
C GLU A 345 2.14 4.33 -1.32
N ILE A 346 1.97 3.14 -0.75
CA ILE A 346 2.86 2.65 0.31
C ILE A 346 4.23 2.39 -0.31
N VAL A 347 5.26 3.07 0.21
CA VAL A 347 6.61 3.07 -0.35
C VAL A 347 7.66 2.47 0.56
N ASP A 348 7.36 2.39 1.86
CA ASP A 348 8.19 1.68 2.84
C ASP A 348 7.29 1.20 3.97
N ILE A 349 7.53 -0.01 4.47
CA ILE A 349 6.86 -0.58 5.63
C ILE A 349 7.92 -0.86 6.67
N GLU A 350 7.99 -0.02 7.69
CA GLU A 350 8.94 -0.17 8.81
C GLU A 350 8.55 -1.34 9.72
N SER A 351 7.25 -1.64 9.83
CA SER A 351 6.74 -2.71 10.68
C SER A 351 5.54 -3.41 10.06
N PHE A 352 5.69 -4.70 9.81
CA PHE A 352 4.60 -5.60 9.48
C PHE A 352 3.99 -6.24 10.73
N TYR A 353 2.71 -6.59 10.64
CA TYR A 353 1.99 -7.37 11.63
C TYR A 353 1.45 -8.64 11.00
N PRO A 354 1.73 -9.82 11.57
CA PRO A 354 1.19 -11.06 11.02
C PRO A 354 -0.34 -11.02 11.01
N SER A 355 -0.96 -11.32 9.86
CA SER A 355 -2.41 -11.29 9.69
C SER A 355 -3.16 -12.14 10.72
N ILE A 356 -2.59 -13.28 11.12
CA ILE A 356 -3.13 -14.15 12.18
C ILE A 356 -3.32 -13.41 13.51
N MET A 357 -2.49 -12.42 13.82
CA MET A 357 -2.55 -11.70 15.09
C MET A 357 -3.81 -10.82 15.21
N LEU A 358 -4.47 -10.50 14.11
CA LEU A 358 -5.78 -9.80 14.10
C LEU A 358 -6.86 -10.59 14.84
N LEU A 359 -6.75 -11.92 14.87
CA LEU A 359 -7.68 -12.82 15.57
C LEU A 359 -7.73 -12.54 17.09
N ARG A 360 -6.69 -11.91 17.65
CA ARG A 360 -6.62 -11.51 19.07
C ARG A 360 -7.78 -10.61 19.50
N ASN A 361 -8.28 -9.79 18.57
CA ASN A 361 -9.27 -8.76 18.86
C ASN A 361 -10.71 -9.25 18.67
N VAL A 362 -10.91 -10.45 18.14
CA VAL A 362 -12.23 -10.98 17.80
C VAL A 362 -13.02 -11.34 19.05
N LYS A 363 -14.26 -10.83 19.11
CA LYS A 363 -15.24 -11.18 20.13
C LYS A 363 -16.51 -11.71 19.49
N ILE A 364 -16.98 -12.86 19.94
CA ILE A 364 -18.29 -13.42 19.59
C ILE A 364 -19.14 -13.37 20.86
N ASP A 365 -20.32 -12.77 20.78
CA ASP A 365 -21.21 -12.55 21.92
C ASP A 365 -20.53 -11.88 23.12
N GLY A 366 -19.63 -10.92 22.83
CA GLY A 366 -18.86 -10.18 23.82
C GLY A 366 -17.67 -10.94 24.44
N LYS A 367 -17.47 -12.21 24.10
CA LYS A 367 -16.37 -13.05 24.62
C LYS A 367 -15.23 -13.16 23.59
N LYS A 368 -13.99 -13.04 24.06
CA LYS A 368 -12.80 -13.26 23.21
C LYS A 368 -12.78 -14.69 22.70
N THR A 369 -12.47 -14.86 21.42
CA THR A 369 -12.33 -16.19 20.82
C THR A 369 -11.01 -16.85 21.22
N THR A 370 -10.94 -18.19 21.18
CA THR A 370 -9.69 -18.95 21.37
C THR A 370 -8.94 -19.23 20.09
N LEU A 371 -9.49 -18.87 18.92
CA LEU A 371 -8.98 -19.29 17.62
C LEU A 371 -7.50 -18.95 17.41
N LEU A 372 -7.04 -17.76 17.84
CA LEU A 372 -5.61 -17.42 17.77
C LEU A 372 -4.74 -18.39 18.58
N LYS A 373 -5.19 -18.75 19.79
CA LYS A 373 -4.48 -19.69 20.64
C LYS A 373 -4.40 -21.06 19.96
N ASP A 374 -5.51 -21.52 19.40
CA ASP A 374 -5.59 -22.82 18.75
C ASP A 374 -4.69 -22.88 17.48
N VAL A 375 -4.67 -21.79 16.70
CA VAL A 375 -3.72 -21.62 15.58
C VAL A 375 -2.27 -21.71 16.05
N LEU A 376 -1.91 -21.01 17.13
CA LEU A 376 -0.53 -21.01 17.65
C LEU A 376 -0.13 -22.38 18.22
N GLU A 377 -1.07 -23.13 18.81
CA GLU A 377 -0.82 -24.51 19.27
C GLU A 377 -0.52 -25.45 18.09
N ILE A 378 -1.29 -25.36 17.00
CA ILE A 378 -1.03 -26.13 15.76
C ILE A 378 0.31 -25.73 15.15
N ILE A 379 0.64 -24.43 15.12
CA ILE A 379 1.92 -23.98 14.57
C ILE A 379 3.08 -24.50 15.42
N ASN A 380 3.02 -24.34 16.75
CA ASN A 380 4.11 -24.73 17.64
C ASN A 380 4.24 -26.25 17.86
N GLY A 381 3.17 -27.02 17.69
CA GLY A 381 3.19 -28.48 17.82
C GLY A 381 3.84 -29.20 16.65
N ASN A 382 4.09 -28.51 15.53
CA ASN A 382 4.67 -29.06 14.30
C ASN A 382 6.09 -28.53 14.00
N TYR A 383 6.70 -27.78 14.94
CA TYR A 383 8.14 -27.46 14.96
C TYR A 383 8.83 -28.27 16.07
#